data_AF-A0A7Y2UT62-F1
#
_entry.id   AF-A0A7Y2UT62-F1
#
_cell.length_a   1.000
_cell.length_b   1.000
_cell.length_c   1.000
_cell.angle_alpha   90.00
_cell.angle_beta   90.00
_cell.angle_gamma   90.00
#
_symmetry.space_group_name_H-M   'P 1'
#
loop_
_entity.id
_entity.type
_entity.pdbx_description
1 polymer ?
#
loop_
_entity_poly.entity_id
_entity_poly.type
_entity_poly.pdbx_seq_one_letter_code
_entity_poly.pdbx_strand_id
1 'polypeptide(L)' 'IVDRAYILHEGKVLMSGTPDEVVQNENVRRVYLGDNFRIS' A
#
# COMPACT_ATOMS: atom_id res chain seq x y z
N ILE A 1 9.64 -11.40 4.28
CA ILE A 1 8.30 -11.09 4.80
C ILE A 1 8.35 -9.65 5.30
N VAL A 2 7.39 -8.80 4.92
CA VAL A 2 7.37 -7.38 5.32
C VAL A 2 6.30 -7.23 6.40
N ASP A 3 6.68 -6.76 7.58
CA ASP A 3 5.76 -6.67 8.73
C ASP A 3 4.86 -5.42 8.67
N ARG A 4 5.27 -4.41 7.91
CA ARG A 4 4.56 -3.13 7.82
C ARG A 4 4.89 -2.39 6.52
N ALA A 5 3.87 -1.85 5.88
CA ALA A 5 3.96 -1.05 4.67
C ALA A 5 3.56 0.40 4.97
N TYR A 6 4.20 1.34 4.26
CA TYR A 6 3.98 2.78 4.40
C TYR A 6 3.77 3.41 3.02
N ILE A 7 2.78 4.29 2.93
CA ILE A 7 2.47 5.07 1.73
C ILE A 7 2.78 6.52 1.99
N LEU A 8 3.63 7.09 1.16
CA LEU A 8 4.09 8.48 1.26
C LEU A 8 3.47 9.32 0.15
N HIS A 9 2.91 10.47 0.53
CA HIS A 9 2.40 11.49 -0.38
C HIS A 9 2.84 12.86 0.11
N GLU A 10 3.51 13.65 -0.74
CA GLU A 10 4.03 14.99 -0.41
C GLU A 10 4.89 15.03 0.87
N GLY A 11 5.70 14.00 1.10
CA GLY A 11 6.56 13.91 2.30
C GLY A 11 5.81 13.60 3.59
N LYS A 12 4.51 13.26 3.53
CA LYS A 12 3.71 12.80 4.67
C LYS A 12 3.31 11.34 4.51
N VAL A 13 3.21 10.64 5.63
CA VAL A 13 2.63 9.29 5.66
C VAL A 13 1.12 9.43 5.51
N LEU A 14 0.61 8.93 4.39
CA LEU A 14 -0.82 8.91 4.08
C LEU A 14 -1.49 7.67 4.69
N MET A 15 -0.77 6.54 4.71
CA MET A 15 -1.25 5.27 5.25
C MET A 15 -0.09 4.42 5.74
N SER A 16 -0.33 3.67 6.83
CA SER A 16 0.54 2.59 7.28
C SER A 16 -0.29 1.41 7.75
N GLY A 17 0.16 0.19 7.48
CA GLY A 17 -0.55 -1.03 7.90
C GLY A 17 0.23 -2.29 7.54
N THR A 18 -0.34 -3.44 7.81
CA THR A 18 0.18 -4.70 7.28
C THR A 18 0.02 -4.75 5.76
N PRO A 19 0.77 -5.61 5.04
CA PRO A 19 0.59 -5.76 3.60
C PRO A 19 -0.87 -6.10 3.22
N ASP A 20 -1.56 -6.90 4.03
CA ASP A 20 -2.96 -7.26 3.80
C ASP A 20 -3.90 -6.05 3.93
N GLU A 21 -3.73 -5.24 4.98
CA GLU A 21 -4.50 -4.01 5.19
C GLU A 21 -4.30 -3.00 4.05
N VAL A 22 -3.08 -2.92 3.54
CA VAL A 22 -2.70 -1.99 2.48
C VAL A 22 -3.25 -2.43 1.12
N VAL A 23 -3.27 -3.73 0.82
CA VAL A 23 -3.81 -4.28 -0.44
C VAL A 23 -5.33 -4.29 -0.48
N GLN A 24 -6.00 -4.46 0.66
CA GLN A 24 -7.48 -4.38 0.71
C GLN A 24 -8.01 -2.95 0.56
N ASN A 25 -7.16 -1.93 0.66
CA ASN A 25 -7.58 -0.55 0.45
C ASN A 25 -7.65 -0.23 -1.06
N GLU A 26 -8.87 -0.11 -1.59
CA GLU A 26 -9.11 0.13 -3.02
C GLU A 26 -8.41 1.41 -3.56
N ASN A 27 -8.27 2.43 -2.72
CA ASN A 27 -7.60 3.68 -3.10
C ASN A 27 -6.09 3.48 -3.24
N VAL A 28 -5.48 2.66 -2.38
CA VAL A 28 -4.04 2.35 -2.44
C VAL A 28 -3.70 1.58 -3.70
N ARG A 29 -4.49 0.56 -4.00
CA ARG A 29 -4.27 -0.30 -5.16
C ARG A 29 -4.21 0.51 -6.45
N ARG A 30 -5.12 1.49 -6.59
CA ARG A 30 -5.24 2.33 -7.77
C ARG A 30 -4.13 3.39 -7.88
N VAL A 31 -3.64 3.91 -6.76
CA VAL A 31 -2.68 5.04 -6.76
C VAL A 31 -1.21 4.59 -6.73
N TYR A 32 -0.89 3.47 -6.08
CA TYR A 32 0.51 3.11 -5.79
C TYR A 32 0.99 1.77 -6.35
N LEU A 33 0.07 0.84 -6.57
CA LEU A 33 0.42 -0.53 -6.92
C LEU A 33 0.24 -0.80 -8.42
N GLY A 34 -0.66 -0.05 -9.07
CA GLY A 34 -1.04 -0.27 -10.46
C GLY A 34 -1.74 -1.61 -10.64
N ASP A 35 -2.31 -1.86 -11.82
CA ASP A 35 -3.08 -3.08 -12.11
C ASP A 35 -2.25 -4.38 -12.04
N ASN A 36 -0.93 -4.29 -11.88
CA ASN A 36 0.01 -5.42 -11.94
C ASN A 36 0.58 -5.86 -10.58
N PHE A 37 0.14 -5.30 -9.45
CA PHE A 37 0.68 -5.73 -8.17
C PHE A 37 0.13 -7.09 -7.73
N ARG A 38 1.04 -8.04 -7.49
CA ARG A 38 0.75 -9.36 -6.93
C ARG A 38 1.61 -9.56 -5.69
N ILE A 39 0.97 -9.86 -4.56
CA ILE A 39 1.66 -10.47 -3.43
C ILE A 39 1.86 -11.95 -3.81
N SER A 40 3.11 -12.38 -3.92
CA SER A 40 3.52 -13.77 -4.13
C SER A 40 4.41 -14.22 -2.99
#